data_AF-A0A7R9P209-F1
#
_entry.id   AF-A0A7R9P209-F1
#
_cell.length_a   1.000
_cell.length_b   1.000
_cell.length_c   1.000
_cell.angle_alpha   90.00
_cell.angle_beta   90.00
_cell.angle_gamma   90.00
#
_symmetry.space_group_name_H-M   'P 1'
#
loop_
_entity.id
_entity.type
_entity.pdbx_description
1 polymer ?
#
loop_
_entity_poly.entity_id
_entity_poly.type
_entity_poly.pdbx_seq_one_letter_code
_entity_poly.pdbx_strand_id
1 'polypeptide(L)'
;GCIGPSICLLLVTLVGCNTAAVVALLVTTQFLYGSYYGGSFMNSLDLGINYAGSISGIGLTIVNSMGIFSAQVAGLLTDGEQSTKQWNKVFYIAMGVIIVPFVIFMIFGSTEEQEWNKQERDEERSKEVRRIERKKKMSMEHIPNI
;
A
#
# COMPACT_ATOMS: atom_id res chain seq x y z
N GLY A 1 -7.83 9.05 -4.43
CA GLY A 1 -8.95 8.47 -3.66
C GLY A 1 -9.63 7.38 -4.47
N CYS A 2 -10.17 6.35 -3.82
CA CYS A 2 -10.70 5.14 -4.47
C CYS A 2 -12.13 5.27 -5.07
N ILE A 3 -12.80 6.40 -4.84
CA ILE A 3 -14.15 6.68 -5.37
C ILE A 3 -14.12 6.76 -6.91
N GLY A 4 -13.10 7.39 -7.49
CA GLY A 4 -12.94 7.51 -8.95
C GLY A 4 -12.88 6.15 -9.66
N PRO A 5 -11.95 5.25 -9.28
CA PRO A 5 -11.90 3.89 -9.79
C PRO A 5 -13.22 3.12 -9.63
N SER A 6 -13.92 3.29 -8.51
CA SER A 6 -15.19 2.61 -8.24
C SER A 6 -16.31 3.08 -9.17
N ILE A 7 -16.37 4.37 -9.47
CA ILE A 7 -17.33 4.93 -10.44
C ILE A 7 -17.01 4.44 -11.85
N CYS A 8 -15.75 4.40 -12.24
CA CYS A 8 -15.35 3.89 -13.56
C CYS A 8 -15.70 2.40 -13.73
N LEU A 9 -15.51 1.57 -12.70
CA LEU A 9 -15.94 0.17 -12.72
C LEU A 9 -17.46 0.01 -12.82
N LEU A 10 -18.23 0.87 -12.16
CA LEU A 10 -19.69 0.88 -12.31
C LEU A 10 -20.08 1.22 -13.76
N LEU A 11 -19.45 2.23 -14.36
CA LEU A 11 -19.71 2.60 -15.75
C LEU A 11 -19.37 1.47 -16.73
N VAL A 12 -18.31 0.69 -16.49
CA VAL A 12 -17.97 -0.48 -17.30
C VAL A 12 -19.11 -1.49 -17.36
N THR A 13 -19.83 -1.71 -16.24
CA THR A 13 -20.98 -2.64 -16.22
C THR A 13 -22.19 -2.18 -17.04
N LEU A 14 -22.27 -0.88 -17.35
CA LEU A 14 -23.38 -0.25 -18.08
C LEU A 14 -23.11 -0.09 -19.58
N VAL A 15 -21.84 -0.10 -20.00
CA VAL A 15 -21.41 0.15 -21.39
C VAL A 15 -21.71 -1.02 -22.35
N GLY A 16 -22.00 -2.21 -21.82
CA GLY A 16 -22.43 -3.36 -22.61
C GLY A 16 -21.33 -3.90 -23.54
N CYS A 17 -21.63 -4.06 -24.83
CA CYS A 17 -20.75 -4.72 -25.81
C CYS A 17 -19.72 -3.80 -26.48
N ASN A 18 -19.64 -2.52 -26.13
CA ASN A 18 -18.65 -1.62 -26.74
C ASN A 18 -17.27 -1.82 -26.11
N THR A 19 -16.48 -2.71 -26.71
CA THR A 19 -15.14 -3.08 -26.23
C THR A 19 -14.20 -1.86 -26.14
N ALA A 20 -14.26 -0.92 -27.08
CA ALA A 20 -13.39 0.25 -27.08
C ALA A 20 -13.68 1.16 -25.87
N ALA A 21 -14.96 1.39 -25.56
CA ALA A 21 -15.37 2.17 -24.39
C ALA A 21 -15.04 1.46 -23.07
N VAL A 22 -15.21 0.13 -23.00
CA VAL A 22 -14.81 -0.68 -21.84
C VAL A 22 -13.31 -0.56 -21.58
N VAL A 23 -12.48 -0.76 -22.60
CA VAL A 23 -11.02 -0.67 -22.48
C VAL A 23 -10.60 0.74 -22.05
N ALA A 24 -11.18 1.79 -22.66
CA ALA A 24 -10.89 3.17 -22.26
C ALA A 24 -11.20 3.43 -20.78
N LEU A 25 -12.35 2.97 -20.28
CA LEU A 25 -12.73 3.11 -18.88
C LEU A 25 -11.82 2.31 -17.93
N LEU A 26 -11.39 1.12 -18.31
CA LEU A 26 -10.43 0.32 -17.54
C LEU A 26 -9.05 1.00 -17.46
N VAL A 27 -8.60 1.61 -18.56
CA VAL A 27 -7.37 2.40 -18.59
C VAL A 27 -7.49 3.62 -17.67
N THR A 28 -8.61 4.35 -17.74
CA THR A 28 -8.88 5.48 -16.82
C THR A 28 -8.93 5.02 -15.36
N THR A 29 -9.52 3.86 -15.09
CA THR A 29 -9.56 3.26 -13.75
C THR A 29 -8.15 3.05 -13.21
N GLN A 30 -7.24 2.49 -14.02
CA GLN A 30 -5.86 2.28 -13.59
C GLN A 30 -5.06 3.59 -13.45
N PHE A 31 -5.32 4.57 -14.32
CA PHE A 31 -4.72 5.89 -14.16
C PHE A 31 -5.08 6.52 -12.81
N LEU A 32 -6.36 6.47 -12.42
CA LEU A 32 -6.83 6.97 -11.12
C LEU A 32 -6.27 6.14 -9.96
N TYR A 33 -6.10 4.83 -10.14
CA TYR A 33 -5.48 3.97 -9.13
C TYR A 33 -4.00 4.33 -8.91
N GLY A 34 -3.25 4.64 -9.96
CA GLY A 34 -1.86 5.12 -9.85
C GLY A 34 -1.72 6.39 -9.00
N SER A 35 -2.65 7.34 -9.17
CA SER A 35 -2.69 8.55 -8.33
C SER A 35 -2.92 8.22 -6.84
N TYR A 36 -3.78 7.25 -6.53
CA TYR A 36 -4.01 6.78 -5.16
C TYR A 36 -2.79 6.05 -4.57
N TYR A 37 -2.16 5.19 -5.36
CA TYR A 37 -1.03 4.39 -4.92
C TYR A 37 0.15 5.28 -4.49
N GLY A 38 0.41 6.36 -5.22
CA GLY A 38 1.43 7.34 -4.86
C GLY A 38 1.22 7.97 -3.47
N GLY A 39 -0.01 8.37 -3.13
CA GLY A 39 -0.33 8.91 -1.81
C GLY A 39 -0.22 7.87 -0.70
N SER A 40 -0.64 6.63 -0.97
CA SER A 40 -0.55 5.52 0.00
C SER A 40 0.90 5.13 0.29
N PHE A 41 1.76 5.21 -0.72
CA PHE A 41 3.19 4.94 -0.58
C PHE A 41 3.89 5.98 0.31
N MET A 42 3.54 7.26 0.18
CA MET A 42 4.06 8.32 1.06
C MET A 42 3.63 8.11 2.52
N ASN A 43 2.38 7.71 2.76
CA ASN A 43 1.88 7.43 4.11
C ASN A 43 2.74 6.38 4.85
N SER A 44 3.25 5.36 4.15
CA SER A 44 4.16 4.36 4.76
C SER A 44 5.53 4.94 5.14
N LEU A 45 6.00 5.97 4.43
CA LEU A 45 7.24 6.68 4.77
C LEU A 45 7.02 7.61 5.96
N ASP A 46 5.85 8.26 6.02
CA ASP A 46 5.47 9.16 7.11
C ASP A 46 5.26 8.41 8.43
N LEU A 47 4.71 7.19 8.38
CA LEU A 47 4.53 6.33 9.56
C LEU A 47 5.85 5.88 10.19
N GLY A 48 6.91 5.70 9.39
CA GLY A 48 8.24 5.45 9.92
C GLY A 48 9.28 4.95 8.91
N ILE A 49 10.28 5.80 8.64
CA ILE A 49 11.39 5.50 7.71
C ILE A 49 12.20 4.26 8.13
N ASN A 50 12.31 3.98 9.43
CA ASN A 50 13.16 2.89 9.93
C ASN A 50 12.57 1.50 9.59
N TYR A 51 11.25 1.37 9.63
CA TYR A 51 10.53 0.14 9.31
C TYR A 51 9.79 0.17 7.97
N ALA A 52 9.95 1.24 7.19
CA ALA A 52 9.26 1.43 5.91
C ALA A 52 9.44 0.26 4.95
N GLY A 53 10.64 -0.33 4.89
CA GLY A 53 10.94 -1.49 4.05
C GLY A 53 10.17 -2.74 4.46
N SER A 54 10.15 -3.06 5.76
CA SER A 54 9.42 -4.22 6.29
C SER A 54 7.91 -4.06 6.16
N ILE A 55 7.38 -2.88 6.50
CA ILE A 55 5.94 -2.57 6.38
C ILE A 55 5.49 -2.64 4.92
N SER A 56 6.26 -2.01 4.01
CA SER A 56 5.97 -2.06 2.57
C SER A 56 6.11 -3.47 2.00
N GLY A 57 7.07 -4.26 2.48
CA GLY A 57 7.25 -5.66 2.07
C GLY A 57 6.07 -6.56 2.48
N ILE A 58 5.60 -6.43 3.72
CA ILE A 58 4.39 -7.14 4.19
C ILE A 58 3.17 -6.72 3.36
N GLY A 59 2.99 -5.41 3.17
CA GLY A 59 1.90 -4.87 2.35
C GLY A 59 1.94 -5.40 0.91
N LEU A 60 3.11 -5.41 0.28
CA LEU A 60 3.29 -5.92 -1.08
C LEU A 60 3.02 -7.42 -1.16
N THR A 61 3.40 -8.19 -0.15
CA THR A 61 3.14 -9.64 -0.09
C THR A 61 1.64 -9.91 -0.08
N ILE A 62 0.92 -9.20 0.79
CA ILE A 62 -0.54 -9.29 0.90
C ILE A 62 -1.21 -8.91 -0.44
N VAL A 63 -0.76 -7.82 -1.07
CA VAL A 63 -1.29 -7.38 -2.38
C VAL A 63 -1.05 -8.43 -3.47
N ASN A 64 0.15 -9.01 -3.55
CA ASN A 64 0.46 -10.04 -4.56
C ASN A 64 -0.35 -11.32 -4.32
N SER A 65 -0.51 -11.74 -3.06
CA SER A 65 -1.37 -12.88 -2.73
C SER A 65 -2.82 -12.64 -3.17
N MET A 66 -3.37 -11.45 -2.90
CA MET A 66 -4.71 -11.08 -3.38
C MET A 66 -4.80 -11.08 -4.91
N GLY A 67 -3.74 -10.67 -5.62
CA GLY A 67 -3.67 -10.75 -7.08
C GLY A 67 -3.83 -12.18 -7.60
N ILE A 68 -3.17 -13.15 -6.98
CA ILE A 68 -3.30 -14.57 -7.32
C ILE A 68 -4.74 -15.05 -7.09
N PHE A 69 -5.33 -14.71 -5.94
CA PHE A 69 -6.72 -15.09 -5.63
C PHE A 69 -7.72 -14.44 -6.59
N SER A 70 -7.51 -13.19 -6.97
CA SER A 70 -8.37 -12.46 -7.91
C SER A 70 -8.45 -13.16 -9.27
N ALA A 71 -7.31 -13.58 -9.83
CA ALA A 71 -7.27 -14.32 -11.10
C ALA A 71 -8.02 -15.66 -11.00
N GLN A 72 -7.84 -16.38 -9.89
CA GLN A 72 -8.53 -17.66 -9.67
C GLN A 72 -10.06 -17.47 -9.57
N VAL A 73 -10.50 -16.46 -8.83
CA VAL A 73 -11.93 -16.15 -8.67
C VAL A 73 -12.55 -15.69 -10.00
N ALA A 74 -11.86 -14.86 -10.76
CA ALA A 74 -12.32 -14.43 -12.09
C ALA A 74 -12.41 -15.61 -13.07
N GLY A 75 -11.44 -16.53 -13.03
CA GLY A 75 -11.48 -17.77 -13.81
C GLY A 75 -12.71 -18.62 -13.48
N LEU A 76 -12.95 -18.90 -12.19
CA LEU A 76 -14.11 -19.67 -11.74
C LEU A 76 -15.45 -19.00 -12.06
N LEU A 77 -15.51 -17.67 -11.98
CA LEU A 77 -16.73 -16.90 -12.28
C LEU A 77 -17.05 -16.82 -13.77
N THR A 78 -16.06 -17.03 -14.63
CA THR A 78 -16.19 -16.95 -16.09
C THR A 78 -16.13 -18.32 -16.77
N ASP A 79 -16.05 -19.40 -15.99
CA ASP A 79 -15.94 -20.76 -16.50
C ASP A 79 -17.29 -21.20 -17.11
N GLY A 80 -17.22 -21.79 -18.30
CA GLY A 80 -18.39 -22.27 -19.05
C GLY A 80 -19.12 -21.25 -19.95
N GLU A 81 -19.18 -19.94 -19.62
CA GLU A 81 -19.81 -18.92 -20.49
C GLU A 81 -19.20 -17.52 -20.34
N GLN A 82 -18.38 -17.08 -21.31
CA GLN A 82 -17.78 -15.72 -21.32
C GLN A 82 -18.80 -14.61 -21.69
N SER A 83 -19.85 -14.45 -20.89
CA SER A 83 -20.93 -13.49 -21.10
C SER A 83 -20.71 -12.19 -20.32
N THR A 84 -21.19 -11.06 -20.84
CA THR A 84 -21.18 -9.75 -20.16
C THR A 84 -21.80 -9.82 -18.76
N LYS A 85 -22.81 -10.68 -18.54
CA LYS A 85 -23.45 -10.85 -17.22
C LYS A 85 -22.50 -11.45 -16.18
N GLN A 86 -21.60 -12.35 -16.57
CA GLN A 86 -20.63 -12.96 -15.65
C GLN A 86 -19.52 -11.95 -15.30
N TRP A 87 -19.01 -11.23 -16.30
CA TRP A 87 -18.04 -10.16 -16.09
C TRP A 87 -18.58 -9.02 -15.21
N ASN A 88 -19.87 -8.68 -15.32
CA ASN A 88 -20.49 -7.71 -14.40
C ASN A 88 -20.39 -8.16 -12.93
N LYS A 89 -20.54 -9.46 -12.62
CA LYS A 89 -20.35 -9.95 -11.24
C LYS A 89 -18.91 -9.77 -10.77
N VAL A 90 -17.94 -10.04 -11.64
CA VAL A 90 -16.50 -9.83 -11.34
C VAL A 90 -16.24 -8.36 -11.02
N PHE A 91 -16.78 -7.43 -11.80
CA PHE A 91 -16.62 -5.99 -11.55
C PHE A 91 -17.31 -5.53 -10.26
N TYR A 92 -18.49 -6.06 -9.92
CA TYR A 92 -19.14 -5.75 -8.63
C TYR A 92 -18.32 -6.24 -7.43
N ILE A 93 -17.73 -7.44 -7.51
CA ILE A 93 -16.84 -7.94 -6.47
C ILE A 93 -15.60 -7.04 -6.34
N ALA A 94 -14.99 -6.65 -7.47
CA ALA A 94 -13.85 -5.75 -7.49
C ALA A 94 -14.17 -4.40 -6.84
N MET A 95 -15.34 -3.83 -7.10
CA MET A 95 -15.80 -2.61 -6.43
C MET A 95 -15.89 -2.79 -4.91
N GLY A 96 -16.44 -3.91 -4.44
CA GLY A 96 -16.52 -4.22 -3.00
C GLY A 96 -15.13 -4.32 -2.36
N VAL A 97 -14.19 -4.99 -3.02
CA VAL A 97 -12.80 -5.13 -2.55
C VAL A 97 -12.06 -3.79 -2.52
N ILE A 98 -12.44 -2.81 -3.33
CA ILE A 98 -11.85 -1.46 -3.31
C ILE A 98 -12.48 -0.60 -2.20
N ILE A 99 -13.81 -0.65 -2.03
CA ILE A 99 -14.54 0.22 -1.10
C ILE A 99 -14.37 -0.23 0.36
N VAL A 100 -14.43 -1.53 0.64
CA VAL A 100 -14.40 -2.03 2.03
C VAL A 100 -13.11 -1.65 2.77
N PRO A 101 -11.90 -1.89 2.23
CA PRO A 101 -10.65 -1.50 2.89
C PRO A 101 -10.54 0.02 3.03
N PHE A 102 -11.07 0.79 2.07
CA PHE A 102 -11.07 2.24 2.16
C PHE A 102 -11.95 2.74 3.31
N VAL A 103 -13.14 2.19 3.48
CA VAL A 103 -14.03 2.54 4.60
C VAL A 103 -13.38 2.17 5.93
N ILE A 104 -12.76 0.99 6.03
CA ILE A 104 -12.01 0.57 7.22
C ILE A 104 -10.88 1.56 7.51
N PHE A 105 -10.09 1.95 6.50
CA PHE A 105 -9.02 2.93 6.66
C PHE A 105 -9.55 4.32 7.05
N MET A 106 -10.70 4.75 6.53
CA MET A 106 -11.29 6.03 6.96
C MET A 106 -11.73 6.04 8.43
N ILE A 107 -12.12 4.88 8.99
CA ILE A 107 -12.57 4.78 10.37
C ILE A 107 -11.38 4.63 11.33
N PHE A 108 -10.37 3.83 10.96
CA PHE A 108 -9.28 3.41 11.86
C PHE A 108 -7.89 3.94 11.47
N GLY A 109 -7.74 4.52 10.29
CA GLY A 109 -6.45 4.97 9.76
C GLY A 109 -5.95 6.23 10.48
N SER A 110 -4.64 6.28 10.68
CA SER A 110 -3.92 7.47 11.13
C SER A 110 -2.75 7.73 10.19
N THR A 111 -2.43 9.01 10.00
CA THR A 111 -1.32 9.50 9.17
C THR A 111 -0.18 10.07 10.03
N GLU A 112 -0.27 9.95 11.36
CA GLU A 112 0.77 10.45 12.27
C GLU A 112 1.88 9.41 12.46
N GLU A 113 3.11 9.91 12.65
CA GLU A 113 4.25 9.07 12.98
C GLU A 113 3.98 8.29 14.26
N GLN A 114 4.08 6.96 14.16
CA GLN A 114 3.73 6.08 15.27
C GLN A 114 4.87 6.00 16.30
N GLU A 115 4.53 5.85 17.58
CA GLU A 115 5.50 5.92 18.70
C GLU A 115 6.61 4.87 18.62
N TRP A 116 6.31 3.68 18.10
CA TRP A 116 7.31 2.62 17.89
C TRP A 116 8.44 3.03 16.93
N ASN A 117 8.19 3.98 16.03
CA ASN A 117 9.22 4.48 15.13
C ASN A 117 10.24 5.41 15.83
N LYS A 118 9.87 6.03 16.96
CA LYS A 118 10.74 6.93 17.73
C LYS A 118 11.77 6.14 18.55
N GLN A 119 11.36 4.97 19.04
CA GLN A 119 12.15 4.13 19.95
C GLN A 119 13.47 3.65 19.32
N GLU A 120 13.46 3.26 18.04
CA GLU A 120 14.68 2.82 17.34
C GLU A 120 15.68 3.97 17.11
N ARG A 121 15.19 5.16 16.75
CA ARG A 121 16.06 6.36 16.61
C ARG A 121 16.72 6.74 17.92
N ASP A 122 15.98 6.64 19.02
CA ASP A 122 16.49 6.97 20.35
C ASP A 122 17.52 5.93 20.83
N GLU A 123 17.33 4.66 20.48
CA GLU A 123 18.30 3.59 20.75
C GLU A 123 19.60 3.77 19.95
N GLU A 124 19.53 4.06 18.65
CA GLU A 124 20.71 4.31 17.82
C GLU A 124 21.49 5.53 18.30
N ARG A 125 20.80 6.64 18.58
CA ARG A 125 21.40 7.86 19.14
C ARG A 125 22.10 7.57 20.46
N SER A 126 21.48 6.77 21.33
CA SER A 126 22.06 6.35 22.62
C SER A 126 23.29 5.45 22.45
N LYS A 127 23.33 4.59 21.42
CA LYS A 127 24.52 3.78 21.09
C LYS A 127 25.67 4.65 20.56
N GLU A 128 25.37 5.62 19.70
CA GLU A 128 26.35 6.55 19.12
C GLU A 128 27.01 7.42 20.22
N VAL A 129 26.21 8.02 21.10
CA VAL A 129 26.69 8.84 22.23
C VAL A 129 27.64 8.02 23.13
N ARG A 130 27.24 6.80 23.50
CA ARG A 130 28.09 5.90 24.31
C ARG A 130 29.41 5.54 23.60
N ARG A 131 29.41 5.43 22.27
CA ARG A 131 30.61 5.16 21.47
C ARG A 131 31.56 6.35 21.47
N ILE A 132 31.03 7.57 21.33
CA ILE A 132 31.80 8.83 21.40
C ILE A 132 32.40 9.02 22.80
N GLU A 133 31.64 8.77 23.85
CA GLU A 133 32.13 8.86 25.23
C GLU A 133 33.28 7.87 25.51
N ARG A 134 33.16 6.62 25.05
CA ARG A 134 34.28 5.65 25.15
C ARG A 134 35.53 6.14 24.41
N LYS A 135 35.37 6.66 23.19
CA LYS A 135 36.49 7.22 22.41
C LYS A 135 37.16 8.39 23.14
N LYS A 136 36.37 9.30 23.72
CA LYS A 136 36.89 10.42 24.53
C LYS A 136 37.65 9.95 25.77
N LYS A 137 37.13 8.95 26.50
CA LYS A 137 37.82 8.37 27.68
C LYS A 137 39.17 7.76 27.29
N MET A 138 39.22 6.93 26.24
CA MET A 138 40.47 6.34 25.76
C MET A 138 41.48 7.40 25.28
N SER A 139 41.01 8.49 24.67
CA SER A 139 41.87 9.59 24.21
C SER A 139 42.42 10.44 25.37
N MET A 140 41.70 10.56 26.48
CA MET A 140 42.15 11.28 27.67
C MET A 140 43.13 10.45 28.51
N GLU A 141 42.95 9.13 28.57
CA GLU A 141 43.92 8.21 29.21
C GLU A 141 45.25 8.11 28.45
N HIS A 142 45.28 8.47 27.17
CA HIS A 142 46.49 8.44 26.34
C HIS A 142 47.26 9.77 26.32
N ILE A 143 46.90 10.76 27.14
CA ILE A 143 47.72 11.96 27.34
C ILE A 143 48.84 11.58 28.32
N PRO A 144 50.10 11.43 27.87
CA PRO A 144 51.20 11.15 28.79
C PRO A 144 51.34 12.33 29.75
N ASN A 145 51.39 12.04 31.06
CA ASN A 145 51.80 13.02 32.07
C ASN A 145 53.19 13.55 31.68
N ILE A 146 53.23 14.82 31.26
CA ILE A 146 54.45 15.61 31.17
C ILE A 146 54.81 16.08 32.59
#